data_AF-A0A926Y0F1-F1
#
_entry.id   AF-A0A926Y0F1-F1
#
_cell.length_a   1.000
_cell.length_b   1.000
_cell.length_c   1.000
_cell.angle_alpha   90.00
_cell.angle_beta   90.00
_cell.angle_gamma   90.00
#
_symmetry.space_group_name_H-M   'P 1'
#
loop_
_entity.id
_entity.type
_entity.pdbx_description
1 polymer ?
#
loop_
_entity_poly.entity_id
_entity_poly.type
_entity_poly.pdbx_seq_one_letter_code
_entity_poly.pdbx_strand_id
1 'polypeptide(L)'
;MRYIVVFAQHEIGYAVGFNKSADAIDFLFWGYEEYDLLPYGIYDALTNQVLPYEHRGERVVEIDEEVISRIALDYLKSAIRQTT
;
A
#
# COMPACT_ATOMS: atom_id res chain seq x y z
N MET A 1 -9.58 -9.32 -1.89
CA MET A 1 -8.76 -8.16 -1.49
C MET A 1 -8.71 -7.19 -2.65
N ARG A 2 -9.26 -5.98 -2.47
CA ARG A 2 -9.34 -4.96 -3.52
C ARG A 2 -8.29 -3.86 -3.34
N TYR A 3 -8.09 -3.39 -2.10
CA TYR A 3 -7.18 -2.29 -1.80
C TYR A 3 -5.88 -2.85 -1.23
N ILE A 4 -4.77 -2.60 -1.90
CA ILE A 4 -3.47 -3.13 -1.51
C ILE A 4 -2.65 -1.96 -1.00
N VAL A 5 -2.44 -1.92 0.31
CA VAL A 5 -1.57 -0.96 0.95
C VAL A 5 -0.14 -1.33 0.66
N VAL A 6 0.68 -0.36 0.25
CA VAL A 6 2.12 -0.48 0.07
C VAL A 6 2.83 0.51 0.99
N PHE A 7 3.82 0.02 1.70
CA PHE A 7 4.61 0.79 2.66
C PHE A 7 6.02 0.20 2.76
N ALA A 8 6.93 0.93 3.41
CA ALA A 8 8.23 0.40 3.78
C ALA A 8 8.46 0.45 5.29
N GLN A 9 9.32 -0.45 5.76
CA GLN A 9 9.86 -0.44 7.11
C GLN A 9 11.33 -0.88 7.02
N HIS A 10 12.25 -0.12 7.64
CA HIS A 10 13.69 -0.37 7.56
C HIS A 10 14.17 -0.60 6.10
N GLU A 11 13.73 0.25 5.17
CA GLU A 11 14.07 0.21 3.73
C GLU A 11 13.53 -1.01 2.95
N ILE A 12 12.74 -1.88 3.59
CA ILE A 12 12.10 -3.03 2.94
C ILE A 12 10.66 -2.67 2.58
N GLY A 13 10.27 -2.86 1.32
CA GLY A 13 8.92 -2.65 0.83
C GLY A 13 7.98 -3.84 1.11
N TYR A 14 6.80 -3.55 1.65
CA TYR A 14 5.77 -4.52 2.01
C TYR A 14 4.44 -4.17 1.38
N ALA A 15 3.55 -5.16 1.28
CA ALA A 15 2.18 -4.97 0.86
C ALA A 15 1.20 -5.81 1.66
N VAL A 16 0.01 -5.24 1.93
CA VAL A 16 -1.07 -5.89 2.66
C VAL A 16 -2.42 -5.59 1.99
N GLY A 17 -3.24 -6.61 1.80
CA GLY A 17 -4.54 -6.50 1.13
C GLY A 17 -5.71 -6.27 2.09
N PHE A 18 -6.62 -5.38 1.69
CA PHE A 18 -7.86 -5.02 2.39
C PHE A 18 -9.06 -5.12 1.45
N ASN A 19 -10.26 -5.27 2.02
CA ASN A 19 -11.51 -5.30 1.26
C ASN A 19 -12.23 -3.94 1.25
N LYS A 20 -11.97 -3.08 2.24
CA LYS A 20 -12.53 -1.72 2.35
C LYS A 20 -11.42 -0.69 2.25
N SER A 21 -11.71 0.43 1.61
CA SER A 21 -10.75 1.53 1.48
C SER A 21 -10.49 2.23 2.82
N ALA A 22 -11.52 2.36 3.67
CA ALA A 22 -11.38 2.95 5.00
C ALA A 22 -10.32 2.21 5.84
N ASP A 23 -10.41 0.88 5.95
CA ASP A 23 -9.44 0.06 6.68
C ASP A 23 -8.01 0.22 6.14
N ALA A 24 -7.85 0.36 4.82
CA ALA A 24 -6.55 0.57 4.18
C ALA A 24 -5.97 1.96 4.49
N ILE A 25 -6.81 3.00 4.53
CA ILE A 25 -6.42 4.36 4.89
C ILE A 25 -6.04 4.43 6.37
N ASP A 26 -6.86 3.85 7.25
CA ASP A 26 -6.60 3.81 8.69
C ASP A 26 -5.28 3.09 8.98
N PHE A 27 -5.00 2.00 8.28
CA PHE A 27 -3.73 1.29 8.40
C PHE A 27 -2.52 2.18 8.06
N LEU A 28 -2.57 2.93 6.95
CA LEU A 28 -1.49 3.84 6.57
C LEU A 28 -1.34 4.99 7.56
N PHE A 29 -2.46 5.54 8.05
CA PHE A 29 -2.46 6.65 9.01
C PHE A 29 -1.82 6.24 10.33
N TRP A 30 -2.34 5.20 10.98
CA TRP A 30 -1.79 4.73 12.26
C TRP A 30 -0.42 4.10 12.11
N GLY A 31 -0.17 3.43 10.99
CA GLY A 31 1.14 2.92 10.61
C GLY A 31 2.23 3.98 10.62
N TYR A 32 1.93 5.14 10.03
CA TYR A 32 2.82 6.29 10.02
C TYR A 32 2.94 6.95 11.39
N GLU A 33 1.82 7.22 12.08
CA GLU A 33 1.81 7.96 13.36
C GLU A 33 2.43 7.18 14.53
N GLU A 34 2.22 5.85 14.60
CA GLU A 34 2.56 5.06 15.79
C GLU A 34 3.69 4.03 15.57
N TYR A 35 3.89 3.58 14.34
CA TYR A 35 4.73 2.40 14.04
C TYR A 35 5.93 2.69 13.13
N ASP A 36 6.19 3.98 12.86
CA ASP A 36 7.30 4.45 12.01
C ASP A 36 7.32 3.76 10.63
N LEU A 37 6.14 3.40 10.12
CA LEU A 37 6.01 2.90 8.76
C LEU A 37 6.15 4.07 7.80
N LEU A 38 6.80 3.82 6.65
CA LEU A 38 6.88 4.76 5.55
C LEU A 38 5.77 4.44 4.54
N PRO A 39 4.62 5.12 4.60
CA PRO A 39 3.49 4.84 3.72
C PRO A 39 3.81 5.30 2.29
N TYR A 40 3.66 4.41 1.32
CA TYR A 40 3.81 4.76 -0.09
C TYR A 40 2.46 5.09 -0.73
N GLY A 41 1.45 4.26 -0.48
CA GLY A 41 0.12 4.48 -1.01
C GLY A 41 -0.75 3.24 -1.04
N ILE A 42 -1.88 3.36 -1.73
CA ILE A 42 -2.86 2.29 -1.93
C ILE A 42 -2.98 2.02 -3.43
N TYR A 43 -2.88 0.75 -3.80
CA TYR A 43 -3.23 0.28 -5.13
C TYR A 43 -4.65 -0.31 -5.12
N ASP A 44 -5.55 0.20 -5.96
CA ASP A 44 -6.89 -0.37 -6.16
C ASP A 44 -6.88 -1.40 -7.29
N ALA A 45 -6.97 -2.68 -6.92
CA ALA A 45 -6.92 -3.79 -7.85
C ALA A 45 -8.13 -3.88 -8.78
N LEU A 46 -9.24 -3.19 -8.48
CA LEU A 46 -10.40 -3.14 -9.37
C LEU A 46 -10.20 -2.13 -10.51
N THR A 47 -9.63 -0.96 -10.19
CA THR A 47 -9.48 0.15 -11.16
C THR A 47 -8.07 0.23 -11.74
N ASN A 48 -7.11 -0.53 -11.21
CA ASN A 48 -5.70 -0.49 -11.59
C ASN A 48 -5.10 0.92 -11.41
N GLN A 49 -5.49 1.60 -10.32
CA GLN A 49 -5.02 2.95 -9.97
C GLN A 49 -4.22 2.94 -8.69
N VAL A 50 -3.27 3.86 -8.61
CA VAL A 50 -2.51 4.17 -7.39
C VAL A 50 -3.04 5.44 -6.77
N LEU A 51 -3.19 5.40 -5.46
CA LEU A 51 -3.49 6.52 -4.59
C LEU A 51 -2.26 6.74 -3.71
N PRO A 52 -1.32 7.63 -4.10
CA PRO A 52 -0.17 7.97 -3.28
C PRO A 52 -0.63 8.43 -1.90
N TYR A 53 0.11 8.06 -0.85
CA TYR A 53 -0.23 8.50 0.49
C TYR A 53 0.24 9.93 0.74
N GLU A 54 -0.67 10.75 1.25
CA GLU A 54 -0.40 12.10 1.72
C GLU A 54 -0.76 12.19 3.20
N HIS A 55 0.14 12.75 4.00
CA HIS A 55 -0.13 13.08 5.38
C HIS A 55 -0.31 14.60 5.50
N ARG A 56 -1.50 15.03 5.91
CA ARG A 56 -1.86 16.46 6.05
C ARG A 56 -1.69 17.28 4.75
N GLY A 57 -1.87 16.62 3.60
CA GLY A 57 -1.78 17.24 2.27
C GLY A 57 -0.37 17.28 1.67
N GLU A 58 0.61 16.65 2.34
CA GLU A 58 1.98 16.54 1.84
C GLU A 58 2.36 15.06 1.65
N ARG A 59 3.10 14.75 0.58
CA ARG A 59 3.64 13.40 0.39
C ARG A 59 4.71 13.13 1.43
N VAL A 60 4.54 12.04 2.18
CA VAL A 60 5.54 11.59 3.17
C VAL A 60 6.76 10.99 2.47
N VAL A 61 6.55 10.34 1.32
CA VAL A 61 7.61 9.70 0.53
C VAL A 61 7.46 10.08 -0.94
N GLU A 62 8.56 10.52 -1.56
CA GLU A 62 8.64 10.67 -3.01
C GLU A 62 8.96 9.33 -3.67
N ILE A 63 7.91 8.59 -4.01
CA ILE A 63 8.02 7.31 -4.71
C ILE A 63 7.13 7.28 -5.95
N ASP A 64 7.63 6.69 -7.02
CA ASP A 64 6.88 6.53 -8.25
C ASP A 64 5.72 5.54 -8.08
N GLU A 65 4.58 5.88 -8.68
CA GLU A 65 3.38 5.05 -8.69
C GLU A 65 3.63 3.67 -9.34
N GLU A 66 4.59 3.59 -10.28
CA GLU A 66 5.00 2.32 -10.89
C GLU A 66 5.59 1.36 -9.86
N VAL A 67 6.35 1.87 -8.88
CA VAL A 67 6.93 1.03 -7.81
C VAL A 67 5.83 0.51 -6.89
N ILE A 68 4.87 1.36 -6.52
CA ILE A 68 3.69 0.97 -5.73
C ILE A 68 2.93 -0.13 -6.45
N SER A 69 2.64 0.08 -7.74
CA SER A 69 1.92 -0.90 -8.57
C SER A 69 2.67 -2.23 -8.65
N ARG A 70 3.99 -2.20 -8.87
CA ARG A 70 4.82 -3.42 -8.96
C ARG A 70 4.75 -4.24 -7.67
N ILE A 71 4.97 -3.61 -6.51
CA ILE A 71 4.93 -4.29 -5.21
C ILE A 71 3.54 -4.88 -4.94
N ALA A 72 2.48 -4.12 -5.22
CA ALA A 72 1.11 -4.58 -5.03
C ALA A 72 0.75 -5.78 -5.94
N LEU A 73 1.16 -5.74 -7.20
CA LEU A 73 0.93 -6.83 -8.15
C LEU A 73 1.71 -8.10 -7.77
N ASP A 74 2.93 -7.97 -7.26
CA ASP A 74 3.72 -9.12 -6.81
C ASP A 74 3.13 -9.76 -5.54
N TYR A 75 2.57 -8.95 -4.64
CA TYR A 75 1.76 -9.44 -3.53
C TYR A 75 0.54 -10.24 -4.01
N LEU A 76 -0.24 -9.70 -4.95
CA LEU A 76 -1.42 -10.38 -5.49
C LEU A 76 -1.06 -11.72 -6.16
N LYS A 77 -0.02 -11.75 -6.99
CA LYS A 77 0.48 -13.00 -7.61
C LYS A 77 0.86 -14.04 -6.55
N SER A 78 1.50 -13.61 -5.48
CA SER A 78 1.94 -14.49 -4.40
C SER A 78 0.76 -15.04 -3.59
N ALA A 79 -0.27 -14.22 -3.34
CA ALA A 79 -1.48 -14.63 -2.65
C ALA A 79 -2.31 -15.67 -3.44
N ILE A 80 -2.40 -15.50 -4.77
CA ILE A 80 -3.08 -16.46 -5.66
C ILE A 80 -2.37 -17.81 -5.67
N ARG A 81 -1.03 -17.81 -5.72
CA ARG A 81 -0.24 -19.06 -5.73
C ARG A 81 -0.40 -19.88 -4.45
N GLN A 82 -0.67 -19.24 -3.30
CA GLN A 82 -0.87 -19.96 -2.04
C GLN A 82 -2.26 -20.61 -1.92
N THR A 83 -3.21 -20.26 -2.80
CA THR A 83 -4.59 -20.76 -2.77
C THR A 83 -4.87 -21.87 -3.80
N THR A 84 -3.87 -22.25 -4.61
CA THR A 84 -3.95 -23.33 -5.61
C THR A 84 -3.08 -24.50 -5.19
#